data_AF-M4RHT8-F1
#
_entry.id   AF-M4RHT8-F1
#
_cell.length_a   1.000
_cell.length_b   1.000
_cell.length_c   1.000
_cell.angle_alpha   90.00
_cell.angle_beta   90.00
_cell.angle_gamma   90.00
#
_symmetry.space_group_name_H-M   'P 1'
#
loop_
_entity.id
_entity.type
_entity.pdbx_description
1 polymer ?
#
loop_
_entity_poly.entity_id
_entity_poly.type
_entity_poly.pdbx_seq_one_letter_code
_entity_poly.pdbx_strand_id
1 'polypeptide(L)' 'MFKVSRYLQELENYAPQMLAICKEAIATKTPDFEFVRVDAEIFATCPDESID' A
#
# COMPACT_ATOMS: atom_id res chain seq x y z
N MET A 1 16.46 -2.05 -11.60
CA MET A 1 15.01 -1.96 -11.31
C MET A 1 14.50 -3.36 -11.01
N PHE A 2 13.91 -3.59 -9.83
CA PHE A 2 13.48 -4.91 -9.37
C PHE A 2 12.04 -5.22 -9.78
N LYS A 3 11.63 -6.50 -9.77
CA LYS A 3 10.24 -6.88 -10.00
C LYS A 3 9.36 -6.42 -8.84
N VAL A 4 8.14 -5.97 -9.14
CA VAL A 4 7.12 -5.62 -8.14
C VAL A 4 6.89 -6.76 -7.16
N SER A 5 6.81 -8.00 -7.64
CA SER A 5 6.64 -9.16 -6.77
C SER A 5 7.78 -9.34 -5.78
N ARG A 6 9.03 -9.06 -6.18
CA ARG A 6 10.17 -9.11 -5.27
C ARG A 6 10.10 -7.98 -4.25
N TYR A 7 9.76 -6.77 -4.68
CA TYR A 7 9.60 -5.62 -3.80
C TYR A 7 8.51 -5.87 -2.73
N LEU A 8 7.36 -6.41 -3.12
CA LEU A 8 6.30 -6.75 -2.16
C LEU A 8 6.71 -7.83 -1.15
N GLN A 9 7.54 -8.81 -1.58
CA GLN A 9 8.11 -9.80 -0.66
C GLN A 9 9.05 -9.16 0.36
N GLU A 10 9.94 -8.25 -0.07
CA GLU A 10 10.82 -7.55 0.87
C GLU A 10 10.01 -6.62 1.79
N LEU A 11 9.00 -5.92 1.27
CA LEU A 11 8.11 -5.08 2.09
C LEU A 11 7.36 -5.91 3.14
N GLU A 12 6.95 -7.14 2.82
CA GLU A 12 6.37 -8.07 3.79
C GLU A 12 7.37 -8.48 4.89
N ASN A 13 8.66 -8.61 4.56
CA ASN A 13 9.70 -8.98 5.53
C ASN A 13 10.11 -7.82 6.44
N TYR A 14 10.19 -6.60 5.91
CA TYR A 14 10.77 -5.44 6.61
C TYR A 14 9.72 -4.44 7.12
N ALA A 15 8.60 -4.29 6.43
CA ALA A 15 7.51 -3.37 6.80
C ALA A 15 6.12 -4.02 6.60
N PRO A 16 5.84 -5.16 7.26
CA PRO A 16 4.59 -5.91 7.08
C PRO A 16 3.33 -5.08 7.38
N GLN A 17 3.42 -4.14 8.33
CA GLN A 17 2.32 -3.24 8.68
C GLN A 17 1.97 -2.30 7.52
N MET A 18 2.97 -1.68 6.89
CA MET A 18 2.77 -0.83 5.72
C MET A 18 2.08 -1.61 4.59
N LEU A 19 2.56 -2.83 4.32
CA LEU A 19 1.97 -3.70 3.30
C LEU A 19 0.51 -4.07 3.64
N ALA A 20 0.21 -4.39 4.90
CA ALA A 20 -1.14 -4.75 5.34
C ALA A 20 -2.13 -3.59 5.16
N ILE A 21 -1.76 -2.39 5.62
CA ILE A 21 -2.61 -1.18 5.51
C ILE A 21 -2.84 -0.81 4.05
N CYS A 22 -1.79 -0.84 3.21
CA CYS A 22 -1.93 -0.59 1.78
C CYS A 22 -2.87 -1.60 1.10
N LYS A 23 -2.79 -2.89 1.46
CA LYS A 23 -3.70 -3.92 0.95
C LYS A 23 -5.15 -3.63 1.35
N GLU A 24 -5.38 -3.25 2.60
CA GLU A 24 -6.70 -2.92 3.12
C GLU A 24 -7.30 -1.69 2.42
N ALA A 25 -6.54 -0.60 2.31
CA ALA A 25 -6.98 0.63 1.65
C ALA A 25 -7.28 0.45 0.15
N ILE A 26 -6.58 -0.49 -0.52
CA ILE A 26 -6.88 -0.88 -1.90
C ILE A 26 -8.11 -1.78 -1.99
N ALA A 27 -8.37 -2.61 -0.98
CA ALA A 27 -9.55 -3.48 -0.96
C ALA A 27 -10.84 -2.67 -0.85
N THR A 28 -10.82 -1.58 -0.08
CA THR A 28 -11.96 -0.63 0.08
C THR A 28 -11.89 0.57 -0.87
N LYS A 29 -11.07 0.48 -1.93
CA LYS A 29 -10.95 1.55 -2.93
C LYS A 29 -12.30 1.92 -3.56
N THR A 30 -12.42 3.19 -3.93
CA THR A 30 -13.55 3.70 -4.70
C THR A 30 -13.11 4.03 -6.13
N PRO A 31 -13.86 3.62 -7.16
CA PRO A 31 -13.61 4.04 -8.53
C PRO A 31 -13.94 5.54 -8.71
N ASP A 32 -13.09 6.27 -9.43
CA ASP A 32 -13.29 7.68 -9.76
C ASP A 32 -12.94 7.92 -11.23
N PHE A 33 -13.90 7.69 -12.13
CA PHE A 33 -13.68 7.72 -13.59
C PHE A 33 -12.50 6.83 -14.01
N GLU A 34 -11.40 7.44 -14.45
CA GLU A 34 -10.17 6.76 -14.88
C GLU A 34 -9.18 6.51 -13.72
N PHE A 35 -9.55 6.93 -12.51
CA PHE A 35 -8.74 6.83 -11.31
C PHE A 35 -9.26 5.78 -10.33
N VAL A 36 -8.34 5.27 -9.53
CA VAL A 36 -8.61 4.47 -8.34
C VAL A 36 -8.28 5.33 -7.12
N ARG A 37 -9.28 5.61 -6.28
CA ARG A 37 -9.06 6.26 -4.98
C ARG A 37 -8.95 5.20 -3.90
N VAL A 38 -7.79 5.11 -3.26
CA VAL A 38 -7.64 4.31 -2.04
C VAL A 38 -8.47 4.93 -0.92
N ASP A 39 -8.87 4.10 0.03
CA ASP A 39 -9.56 4.55 1.23
C ASP A 39 -8.65 5.47 2.05
N ALA A 40 -9.07 6.73 2.19
CA ALA A 40 -8.26 7.75 2.81
C ALA A 40 -8.14 7.56 4.33
N GLU A 41 -9.18 7.05 4.99
CA GLU A 41 -9.17 6.86 6.44
C GLU A 41 -8.23 5.73 6.82
N ILE A 42 -8.28 4.61 6.07
CA ILE A 42 -7.38 3.48 6.27
C ILE A 42 -5.96 3.86 5.90
N PHE A 43 -5.75 4.48 4.73
CA PHE A 43 -4.42 4.86 4.27
C PHE A 43 -3.73 5.88 5.19
N ALA A 44 -4.48 6.78 5.84
CA ALA A 44 -3.93 7.73 6.80
C ALA A 44 -3.32 7.07 8.05
N THR A 45 -3.64 5.79 8.32
CA THR A 45 -3.01 5.02 9.41
C THR A 45 -1.69 4.37 9.02
N CYS A 46 -1.31 4.44 7.74
CA CYS A 46 -0.07 3.87 7.21
C CYS A 46 1.15 4.62 7.80
N PRO A 47 2.21 3.91 8.23
CA PRO A 47 3.43 4.56 8.71
C PRO A 47 4.07 5.44 7.61
N ASP A 48 4.46 6.66 7.99
CA ASP A 48 5.16 7.62 7.12
C ASP A 48 6.68 7.35 7.16
N GLU A 49 7.07 6.21 6.63
CA GLU A 49 8.46 5.76 6.56
C GLU A 49 8.96 5.79 5.11
N SER A 50 10.15 6.37 4.90
CA SER A 50 10.78 6.32 3.58
C SER A 50 11.33 4.91 3.30
N ILE A 51 11.39 4.59 2.01
CA ILE A 51 11.81 3.30 1.45
C ILE A 51 13.21 3.38 0.81
N ASP A 52 13.92 4.47 1.07
CA ASP A 52 15.31 4.73 0.64
C ASP A 52 16.34 3.79 1.28
#